data_AF-A0A2V9N297-F1
#
_entry.id   AF-A0A2V9N297-F1
#
_cell.length_a   1.000
_cell.length_b   1.000
_cell.length_c   1.000
_cell.angle_alpha   90.00
_cell.angle_beta   90.00
_cell.angle_gamma   90.00
#
_symmetry.space_group_name_H-M   'P 1'
#
loop_
_entity.id
_entity.type
_entity.pdbx_description
1 polymer ?
#
loop_
_entity_poly.entity_id
_entity_poly.type
_entity_poly.pdbx_seq_one_letter_code
_entity_poly.pdbx_strand_id
1 'polypeptide(L)'
;MRPNQLMRISWLPRLQIALFVILIVGMLFLMLGHLGSGWSSLTYFAWGMVISVGVVLLNLVLCAVAAIFQPRLRRVSMWMAAVSIVMLVGLVILWRMA
;
A
#
# COMPACT_ATOMS: atom_id res chain seq x y z
N MET A 1 -8.70 22.96 -24.96
CA MET A 1 -8.40 22.03 -23.83
C MET A 1 -8.57 22.81 -22.54
N ARG A 2 -9.47 22.39 -21.63
CA ARG A 2 -9.82 23.18 -20.43
C ARG A 2 -8.79 22.96 -19.30
N PRO A 3 -8.23 24.02 -18.67
CA PRO A 3 -7.18 23.93 -17.65
C PRO A 3 -7.59 23.19 -16.36
N ASN A 4 -8.90 23.03 -16.10
CA ASN A 4 -9.40 22.37 -14.89
C ASN A 4 -9.14 20.84 -14.84
N GLN A 5 -8.79 20.18 -15.94
CA GLN A 5 -8.48 18.73 -15.92
C GLN A 5 -7.06 18.42 -15.40
N LEU A 6 -6.10 19.33 -15.56
CA LEU A 6 -4.73 19.14 -15.08
C LEU A 6 -4.64 19.19 -13.54
N MET A 7 -5.42 20.07 -12.92
CA MET A 7 -5.40 20.24 -11.46
C MET A 7 -6.04 19.05 -10.72
N ARG A 8 -7.06 18.42 -11.30
CA ARG A 8 -7.73 17.22 -10.74
C ARG A 8 -6.87 15.96 -10.78
N ILE A 9 -5.92 15.88 -11.73
CA ILE A 9 -5.02 14.72 -11.90
C ILE A 9 -3.80 14.78 -10.95
N SER A 10 -3.47 15.96 -10.40
CA SER A 10 -2.32 16.15 -9.51
C SER A 10 -2.40 15.43 -8.15
N TRP A 11 -3.61 15.05 -7.71
CA TRP A 11 -3.82 14.41 -6.41
C TRP A 11 -3.47 12.93 -6.39
N LEU A 12 -3.66 12.23 -7.51
CA LEU A 12 -3.44 10.79 -7.60
C LEU A 12 -1.98 10.37 -7.34
N PRO A 13 -0.95 11.01 -7.93
CA PRO A 13 0.44 10.72 -7.60
C PRO A 13 0.80 11.13 -6.17
N ARG A 14 0.24 12.22 -5.63
CA ARG A 14 0.45 12.62 -4.23
C ARG A 14 -0.10 11.60 -3.25
N LEU A 15 -1.28 11.05 -3.55
CA LEU A 15 -1.91 10.01 -2.74
C LEU A 15 -1.11 8.70 -2.77
N GLN A 16 -0.56 8.32 -3.94
CA GLN A 16 0.33 7.16 -4.03
C GLN A 16 1.61 7.33 -3.22
N ILE A 17 2.22 8.53 -3.25
CA ILE A 17 3.40 8.83 -2.41
C ILE A 17 3.04 8.74 -0.93
N ALA A 18 1.91 9.32 -0.53
CA ALA A 18 1.44 9.23 0.85
C ALA A 18 1.21 7.78 1.28
N LEU A 19 0.59 6.96 0.42
CA LEU A 19 0.39 5.54 0.69
C LEU A 19 1.69 4.77 0.82
N PHE A 20 2.68 5.08 -0.02
CA PHE A 20 4.00 4.47 0.08
C PHE A 20 4.66 4.77 1.44
N VAL A 21 4.57 6.01 1.91
CA VAL A 21 5.07 6.39 3.24
C VAL A 21 4.34 5.62 4.35
N ILE A 22 3.02 5.50 4.28
CA ILE A 22 2.23 4.76 5.28
C ILE A 22 2.58 3.26 5.25
N LEU A 23 2.87 2.69 4.07
CA LEU A 23 3.33 1.31 3.94
C LEU A 23 4.64 1.07 4.70
N ILE A 24 5.60 1.99 4.56
CA ILE A 24 6.89 1.93 5.28
C ILE A 24 6.65 1.93 6.79
N VAL A 25 5.73 2.77 7.28
CA VAL A 25 5.35 2.80 8.70
C VAL A 25 4.77 1.46 9.13
N GLY A 26 3.85 0.87 8.35
CA GLY A 26 3.28 -0.45 8.64
C GLY A 26 4.35 -1.55 8.71
N MET A 27 5.30 -1.55 7.77
CA MET A 27 6.44 -2.49 7.78
C MET A 27 7.33 -2.30 9.01
N LEU A 28 7.56 -1.06 9.45
CA LEU A 28 8.34 -0.78 10.66
C LEU A 28 7.66 -1.34 11.91
N PHE A 29 6.33 -1.18 12.02
CA PHE A 29 5.53 -1.78 13.09
C PHE A 29 5.59 -3.31 13.08
N LEU A 30 5.54 -3.95 11.91
CA LEU A 30 5.71 -5.40 11.78
C LEU A 30 7.10 -5.85 12.26
N MET A 31 8.15 -5.11 11.89
CA MET A 31 9.52 -5.43 12.29
C MET A 31 9.71 -5.28 13.81
N LEU A 32 9.14 -4.24 14.41
CA LEU A 32 9.11 -4.06 15.88
C LEU A 32 8.30 -5.14 16.58
N GLY A 33 7.17 -5.55 15.99
CA GLY A 33 6.36 -6.65 16.48
C GLY A 33 7.06 -8.01 16.41
N HIS A 34 7.98 -8.20 15.45
CA HIS A 34 8.70 -9.46 15.29
C HIS A 34 9.99 -9.54 16.14
N LEU A 35 10.64 -8.40 16.41
CA LEU A 35 11.86 -8.32 17.23
C LEU A 35 11.59 -8.32 18.75
N GLY A 36 10.36 -8.00 19.16
CA GLY A 36 9.96 -7.97 20.56
C GLY A 36 9.30 -9.27 21.04
N SER A 37 9.23 -9.46 22.36
CA SER A 37 8.46 -10.55 22.99
C SER A 37 7.48 -9.98 24.03
N GLY A 38 6.26 -10.51 24.07
CA GLY A 38 5.20 -10.10 25.03
C GLY A 38 4.03 -9.35 24.39
N TRP A 39 3.07 -8.92 25.20
CA TRP A 39 1.80 -8.31 24.74
C TRP A 39 1.98 -7.06 23.85
N SER A 40 3.07 -6.31 24.06
CA SER A 40 3.44 -5.15 23.25
C SER A 40 3.85 -5.56 21.82
N SER A 41 4.53 -6.70 21.66
CA SER A 41 4.93 -7.21 20.34
C SER A 41 3.71 -7.60 19.51
N LEU A 42 2.72 -8.23 20.14
CA LEU A 42 1.47 -8.64 19.50
C LEU A 42 0.66 -7.44 19.02
N THR A 43 0.60 -6.36 19.82
CA THR A 43 -0.08 -5.14 19.43
C THR A 43 0.63 -4.43 18.28
N TYR A 44 1.96 -4.27 18.33
CA TYR A 44 2.71 -3.70 17.20
C TYR A 44 2.58 -4.51 15.92
N PHE A 45 2.57 -5.85 16.04
CA PHE A 45 2.36 -6.74 14.92
C PHE A 45 0.95 -6.57 14.32
N ALA A 46 -0.09 -6.57 15.15
CA ALA A 46 -1.47 -6.39 14.70
C ALA A 46 -1.70 -5.02 14.04
N TRP A 47 -1.16 -3.95 14.61
CA TRP A 47 -1.21 -2.62 14.01
C TRP A 47 -0.44 -2.55 12.70
N GLY A 48 0.76 -3.15 12.64
CA GLY A 48 1.55 -3.27 11.41
C GLY A 48 0.78 -4.01 10.31
N MET A 49 0.10 -5.11 10.64
CA MET A 49 -0.76 -5.85 9.71
C MET A 49 -1.90 -4.98 9.17
N VAL A 50 -2.66 -4.33 10.05
CA VAL A 50 -3.81 -3.49 9.64
C VAL A 50 -3.34 -2.35 8.72
N ILE A 51 -2.24 -1.70 9.07
CA ILE A 51 -1.69 -0.60 8.27
C ILE A 51 -1.18 -1.11 6.92
N SER A 52 -0.36 -2.16 6.89
CA SER A 52 0.20 -2.70 5.65
C SER A 52 -0.88 -3.26 4.73
N VAL A 53 -1.81 -4.08 5.23
CA VAL A 53 -2.90 -4.66 4.43
C VAL A 53 -3.86 -3.56 3.95
N GLY A 54 -4.22 -2.62 4.83
CA GLY A 54 -5.10 -1.50 4.49
C GLY A 54 -4.54 -0.61 3.39
N VAL A 55 -3.25 -0.26 3.48
CA VAL A 55 -2.56 0.53 2.45
C VAL A 55 -2.49 -0.21 1.11
N VAL A 56 -2.15 -1.50 1.14
CA VAL A 56 -2.07 -2.31 -0.09
C VAL A 56 -3.43 -2.41 -0.78
N LEU A 57 -4.51 -2.63 -0.01
CA LEU A 57 -5.88 -2.64 -0.53
C LEU A 57 -6.27 -1.28 -1.12
N LEU A 58 -5.98 -0.18 -0.42
CA LEU A 58 -6.29 1.15 -0.92
C LEU A 58 -5.50 1.45 -2.21
N ASN A 59 -4.24 1.02 -2.29
CA ASN A 59 -3.42 1.18 -3.48
C ASN A 59 -3.97 0.37 -4.67
N LEU A 60 -4.49 -0.83 -4.44
CA LEU A 60 -5.19 -1.64 -5.45
C LEU A 60 -6.44 -0.94 -5.98
N VAL A 61 -7.26 -0.38 -5.09
CA VAL A 61 -8.47 0.39 -5.47
C VAL A 61 -8.07 1.61 -6.31
N LEU A 62 -7.05 2.36 -5.88
CA LEU A 62 -6.55 3.51 -6.63
C LEU A 62 -5.98 3.12 -7.98
N CYS A 63 -5.29 1.99 -8.08
CA CYS A 63 -4.83 1.45 -9.34
C CYS A 63 -5.99 1.10 -10.27
N ALA A 64 -7.03 0.43 -9.76
CA ALA A 64 -8.23 0.12 -10.54
C ALA A 64 -8.91 1.40 -11.06
N VAL A 65 -9.07 2.40 -10.20
CA VAL A 65 -9.61 3.72 -10.57
C VAL A 65 -8.73 4.40 -11.63
N ALA A 66 -7.41 4.43 -11.42
CA ALA A 66 -6.46 5.02 -12.38
C ALA A 66 -6.49 4.31 -13.74
N ALA A 67 -6.61 2.98 -13.75
CA ALA A 67 -6.70 2.18 -14.96
C ALA A 67 -7.96 2.48 -15.79
N ILE A 68 -9.08 2.82 -15.13
CA ILE A 68 -10.36 3.18 -15.76
C ILE A 68 -10.32 4.61 -16.31
N PHE A 69 -9.85 5.57 -15.50
CA PHE A 69 -9.89 6.99 -15.86
C PHE A 69 -8.68 7.47 -16.68
N GLN A 70 -7.55 6.75 -16.65
CA GLN A 70 -6.29 7.18 -17.28
C GLN A 70 -5.61 6.03 -18.04
N PRO A 71 -6.01 5.74 -19.29
CA PRO A 71 -5.43 4.65 -20.09
C PRO A 71 -3.92 4.79 -20.33
N ARG A 72 -3.39 6.03 -20.33
CA ARG A 72 -1.94 6.30 -20.44
C ARG A 72 -1.13 5.80 -19.23
N LEU A 73 -1.73 5.78 -18.03
CA LEU A 73 -1.06 5.32 -16.80
C LEU A 73 -1.41 3.86 -16.45
N ARG A 74 -2.25 3.21 -17.25
CA ARG A 74 -2.73 1.85 -17.04
C ARG A 74 -1.60 0.83 -16.89
N ARG A 75 -0.53 0.97 -17.68
CA ARG A 75 0.64 0.09 -17.61
C ARG A 75 1.38 0.24 -16.26
N VAL A 76 1.65 1.49 -15.83
CA VAL A 76 2.29 1.78 -14.53
C VAL A 76 1.42 1.32 -13.36
N SER A 77 0.12 1.56 -13.45
CA SER A 77 -0.84 1.13 -12.45
C SER A 77 -0.93 -0.39 -12.31
N MET A 78 -0.88 -1.14 -13.42
CA MET A 78 -0.82 -2.60 -13.38
C MET A 78 0.47 -3.11 -12.72
N TRP A 79 1.61 -2.49 -13.00
CA TRP A 79 2.87 -2.81 -12.32
C TRP A 79 2.79 -2.55 -10.81
N MET A 80 2.23 -1.41 -10.39
CA MET A 80 2.02 -1.09 -8.98
C MET A 80 1.08 -2.09 -8.31
N ALA A 81 -0.01 -2.49 -8.96
CA ALA A 81 -0.92 -3.52 -8.47
C ALA A 81 -0.24 -4.88 -8.33
N ALA A 82 0.59 -5.28 -9.30
CA ALA A 82 1.36 -6.52 -9.24
C ALA A 82 2.35 -6.53 -8.08
N VAL A 83 3.10 -5.44 -7.86
CA VAL A 83 4.01 -5.28 -6.72
C VAL A 83 3.25 -5.34 -5.40
N SER A 84 2.10 -4.68 -5.32
CA SER A 84 1.20 -4.73 -4.16
C SER A 84 0.73 -6.16 -3.85
N ILE A 85 0.37 -6.95 -4.86
CA ILE A 85 -0.01 -8.37 -4.68
C ILE A 85 1.19 -9.19 -4.19
N VAL A 86 2.37 -9.02 -4.78
CA VAL A 86 3.59 -9.72 -4.35
C VAL A 86 3.91 -9.41 -2.89
N MET A 87 3.81 -8.15 -2.48
CA MET A 87 4.00 -7.75 -1.08
C MET A 87 2.97 -8.39 -0.15
N LEU A 88 1.70 -8.45 -0.57
CA LEU A 88 0.63 -9.07 0.22
C LEU A 88 0.88 -10.58 0.39
N VAL A 89 1.26 -11.27 -0.69
CA VAL A 89 1.65 -12.69 -0.66
C VAL A 89 2.88 -12.89 0.25
N GLY A 90 3.89 -12.03 0.13
CA GLY A 90 5.05 -12.05 1.02
C GLY A 90 4.67 -11.91 2.49
N LEU A 91 3.76 -10.99 2.80
CA LEU A 91 3.22 -10.79 4.16
C LEU A 91 2.52 -12.06 4.68
N VAL A 92 1.68 -12.69 3.85
CA VAL A 92 0.94 -13.91 4.21
C VAL A 92 1.89 -15.08 4.46
N ILE A 93 2.95 -15.21 3.66
CA ILE A 93 3.97 -16.24 3.84
C ILE A 93 4.75 -16.00 5.14
N LEU A 94 5.15 -14.75 5.40
CA LEU A 94 5.87 -14.38 6.62
C LEU A 94 5.02 -14.65 7.87
N TRP A 95 3.72 -14.37 7.82
CA TRP A 95 2.75 -14.74 8.86
C TRP A 95 2.69 -16.25 9.08
N ARG A 96 2.72 -17.06 8.02
CA ARG A 96 2.66 -18.53 8.10
C ARG A 96 3.90 -19.15 8.76
N MET A 97 5.03 -18.45 8.75
CA MET A 97 6.30 -18.93 9.31
C MET A 97 6.59 -18.38 10.72
N ALA A 98 5.92 -17.30 11.12
CA ALA A 98 5.97 -16.71 12.46
C ALA A 98 5.06 -17.47 13.44
#